data_AF-A0AA85KBU8-F1
#
_entry.id   AF-A0AA85KBU8-F1
#
_cell.length_a   1.000
_cell.length_b   1.000
_cell.length_c   1.000
_cell.angle_alpha   90.00
_cell.angle_beta   90.00
_cell.angle_gamma   90.00
#
_symmetry.space_group_name_H-M   'P 1'
#
loop_
_entity.id
_entity.type
_entity.pdbx_description
1 polymer ?
#
loop_
_entity_poly.entity_id
_entity_poly.type
_entity_poly.pdbx_seq_one_letter_code
_entity_poly.pdbx_strand_id
1 'polypeptide(L)'
;MGIILMGKLINLPPQEDKNCSENCKVPSNRGVKTDDIIKRLEALKVPRTEVKENVANLESRLQQLKGLTNKKPSCSINTSRKEEDEVTRIIKQYTEEALLDKKCGITLPEEEQISDIPTNDYDPWCCMCDEDANMMCQECDDYFCKRCFNKTHNKRERAEHRTEVCKSTR
;
A
#
# COMPACT_ATOMS: atom_id res chain seq x y z
N MET A 1 -49.70 32.85 19.75
CA MET A 1 -49.07 32.76 21.09
C MET A 1 -47.87 31.82 20.95
N GLY A 2 -46.73 32.36 20.50
CA GLY A 2 -45.52 31.57 20.21
C GLY A 2 -44.65 31.43 21.46
N ILE A 3 -44.23 30.20 21.77
CA ILE A 3 -43.33 29.91 22.89
C ILE A 3 -41.90 30.07 22.38
N ILE A 4 -41.22 31.12 22.84
CA ILE A 4 -39.79 31.33 22.58
C ILE A 4 -39.02 30.45 23.57
N LEU A 5 -38.51 29.31 23.10
CA LEU A 5 -37.55 28.49 23.83
C LEU A 5 -36.17 29.16 23.75
N MET A 6 -35.80 29.88 24.80
CA MET A 6 -34.45 30.42 25.00
C MET A 6 -33.47 29.26 25.21
N GLY A 7 -32.77 28.88 24.14
CA GLY A 7 -31.68 27.91 24.17
C GLY A 7 -30.54 28.41 25.06
N LYS A 8 -30.20 27.61 26.07
CA LYS A 8 -29.11 27.86 27.02
C LYS A 8 -27.77 27.72 26.28
N LEU A 9 -27.05 28.84 26.11
CA LEU A 9 -25.65 28.83 25.69
C LEU A 9 -24.82 28.09 26.73
N ILE A 10 -24.42 26.86 26.40
CA ILE A 10 -23.44 26.11 27.17
C ILE A 10 -22.08 26.70 26.79
N ASN A 11 -21.56 27.62 27.60
CA ASN A 11 -20.17 28.05 27.52
C ASN A 11 -19.29 26.87 27.93
N LEU A 12 -18.76 26.14 26.96
CA LEU A 12 -17.68 25.18 27.20
C LEU A 12 -16.39 26.00 27.36
N PRO A 13 -15.62 25.81 28.45
CA PRO A 13 -14.41 26.60 28.68
C PRO A 13 -13.41 26.39 27.53
N PRO A 14 -12.58 27.41 27.19
CA PRO A 14 -11.49 27.25 26.26
C PRO A 14 -10.62 26.10 26.76
N GLN A 15 -10.54 25.02 25.98
CA GLN A 15 -9.54 24.00 26.28
C GLN A 15 -8.20 24.61 25.92
N GLU A 16 -7.47 25.00 26.97
CA GLU A 16 -6.08 25.40 26.89
C GLU A 16 -5.34 24.39 26.03
N ASP A 17 -4.77 24.89 24.93
CA ASP A 17 -3.84 24.14 24.11
C ASP A 17 -2.74 23.63 25.03
N LYS A 18 -2.78 22.33 25.34
CA LYS A 18 -1.63 21.64 25.92
C LYS A 18 -0.54 21.69 24.86
N ASN A 19 0.25 22.75 24.97
CA ASN A 19 1.53 22.92 24.35
C ASN A 19 2.34 21.64 24.58
N CYS A 20 2.34 20.75 23.60
CA CYS A 20 3.30 19.67 23.52
C CYS A 20 4.60 20.25 22.94
N SER A 21 5.16 21.26 23.61
CA SER A 21 6.57 21.59 23.47
C SER A 21 7.31 20.69 24.45
N GLU A 22 8.42 20.13 23.96
CA GLU A 22 9.36 19.28 24.69
C GLU A 22 9.10 17.77 24.56
N ASN A 23 9.16 17.25 23.33
CA ASN A 23 10.37 16.52 22.85
C ASN A 23 10.24 15.93 21.44
N CYS A 24 9.52 16.55 20.50
CA CYS A 24 9.80 16.30 19.09
C CYS A 24 11.10 17.02 18.71
N LYS A 25 12.24 16.45 19.12
CA LYS A 25 13.52 16.71 18.46
C LYS A 25 13.39 16.20 17.04
N VAL A 26 12.81 17.00 16.15
CA VAL A 26 13.18 16.95 14.75
C VAL A 26 14.70 17.13 14.77
N PRO A 27 15.50 16.16 14.29
CA PRO A 27 16.94 16.37 14.19
C PRO A 27 17.12 17.56 13.25
N SER A 28 17.38 18.72 13.84
CA SER A 28 17.91 19.87 13.15
C SER A 28 19.07 19.33 12.32
N ASN A 29 19.00 19.51 11.00
CA ASN A 29 20.00 19.10 10.03
C ASN A 29 21.29 19.91 10.28
N ARG A 30 21.93 19.65 11.42
CA ARG A 30 23.20 20.22 11.84
C ARG A 30 24.25 19.34 11.23
N GLY A 31 24.65 19.72 10.01
CA GLY A 31 25.85 19.29 9.33
C GLY A 31 26.10 17.80 9.45
N VAL A 32 25.44 16.99 8.61
CA VAL A 32 26.11 15.73 8.23
C VAL A 32 27.43 16.18 7.63
N LYS A 33 28.53 16.00 8.37
CA LYS A 33 29.84 16.38 7.88
C LYS A 33 30.02 15.61 6.59
N THR A 34 30.24 16.32 5.50
CA THR A 34 30.45 15.71 4.18
C THR A 34 31.51 14.61 4.27
N ASP A 35 32.47 14.77 5.18
CA ASP A 35 33.51 13.81 5.52
C ASP A 35 32.98 12.47 6.06
N ASP A 36 31.96 12.48 6.91
CA ASP A 36 31.33 11.26 7.41
C ASP A 36 30.57 10.52 6.30
N ILE A 37 29.98 11.28 5.37
CA ILE A 37 29.33 10.72 4.17
C ILE A 37 30.39 10.13 3.23
N ILE A 38 31.47 10.87 2.96
CA ILE A 38 32.58 10.43 2.10
C ILE A 38 33.19 9.14 2.65
N LYS A 39 33.45 9.09 3.96
CA LYS A 39 33.98 7.90 4.63
C LYS A 39 33.05 6.68 4.51
N ARG A 40 31.73 6.88 4.62
CA ARG A 40 30.74 5.82 4.41
C ARG A 40 30.69 5.35 2.96
N LEU A 41 30.80 6.27 2.00
CA LEU A 41 30.82 5.95 0.58
C LEU A 41 32.10 5.19 0.19
N GLU A 42 33.25 5.55 0.77
CA GLU A 42 34.50 4.83 0.57
C GLU A 42 34.47 3.43 1.17
N ALA A 43 33.87 3.26 2.35
CA ALA A 43 33.66 1.95 2.96
C ALA A 43 32.73 1.04 2.16
N LEU A 44 31.87 1.60 1.30
CA LEU A 44 30.94 0.87 0.42
C LEU A 44 31.48 0.67 -1.01
N LYS A 45 32.65 1.23 -1.36
CA LYS A 45 33.28 0.98 -2.66
C LYS A 45 33.84 -0.43 -2.70
N VAL A 46 33.01 -1.34 -3.18
CA VAL A 46 33.43 -2.71 -3.49
C VAL A 46 34.48 -2.67 -4.62
N PRO A 47 35.55 -3.49 -4.57
CA PRO A 47 36.53 -3.57 -5.64
C PRO A 47 35.88 -3.85 -6.99
N ARG A 48 36.37 -3.20 -8.05
CA ARG A 48 35.85 -3.34 -9.43
C ARG A 48 35.82 -4.80 -9.92
N THR A 49 36.63 -5.68 -9.34
CA THR A 49 36.71 -7.11 -9.67
C THR A 49 35.48 -7.89 -9.18
N GLU A 50 35.01 -7.64 -7.96
CA GLU A 50 33.82 -8.31 -7.41
C GLU A 50 32.54 -7.86 -8.15
N VAL A 51 32.48 -6.60 -8.59
CA VAL A 51 31.35 -6.09 -9.39
C VAL A 51 31.27 -6.78 -10.76
N LYS A 52 32.40 -7.08 -11.41
CA LYS A 52 32.41 -7.78 -12.70
C LYS A 52 31.89 -9.21 -12.59
N GLU A 53 32.26 -9.92 -11.53
CA GLU A 53 31.79 -11.28 -11.26
C GLU A 53 30.28 -11.31 -10.99
N ASN A 54 29.78 -10.33 -10.24
CA ASN A 54 28.33 -10.17 -10.00
C ASN A 54 27.56 -9.86 -11.29
N VAL A 55 28.08 -8.97 -12.14
CA VAL A 55 27.44 -8.64 -13.43
C VAL A 55 27.40 -9.85 -14.37
N ALA A 56 28.48 -10.64 -14.44
CA ALA A 56 28.51 -11.87 -15.25
C ALA A 56 27.51 -12.93 -14.74
N ASN A 57 27.36 -13.07 -13.42
CA ASN A 57 26.36 -13.97 -12.84
C ASN A 57 24.93 -13.52 -13.17
N LEU A 58 24.65 -12.21 -13.04
CA LEU A 58 23.35 -11.63 -13.38
C LEU A 58 23.03 -11.78 -14.88
N GLU A 59 24.01 -11.57 -15.76
CA GLU A 59 23.86 -11.78 -17.20
C GLU A 59 23.51 -13.24 -17.52
N SER A 60 24.23 -14.19 -16.89
CA SER A 60 23.92 -15.62 -17.04
C SER A 60 22.50 -15.96 -16.59
N ARG A 61 22.06 -15.38 -15.46
CA ARG A 61 20.70 -15.57 -14.95
C ARG A 61 19.63 -14.98 -15.88
N LEU A 62 19.89 -13.80 -16.46
CA LEU A 62 19.00 -13.16 -17.43
C LEU A 62 18.87 -13.99 -18.72
N GLN A 63 19.97 -14.57 -19.20
CA GLN A 63 19.94 -15.45 -20.36
C GLN A 63 19.10 -16.71 -20.10
N GLN A 64 19.19 -17.29 -18.89
CA GLN A 64 18.36 -18.44 -18.49
C GLN A 64 16.87 -18.10 -18.45
N LEU A 65 16.50 -16.93 -17.91
CA LEU A 65 15.11 -16.48 -17.83
C LEU A 65 14.52 -16.15 -19.22
N LYS A 66 15.35 -15.63 -20.13
CA LYS A 66 14.98 -15.37 -21.52
C LYS A 66 14.91 -16.64 -22.38
N GLY A 67 15.22 -17.82 -21.83
CA GLY A 67 15.21 -19.07 -22.58
C GLY A 67 16.29 -19.17 -23.66
N LEU A 68 17.31 -18.30 -23.62
CA LEU A 68 18.41 -18.27 -24.58
C LEU A 68 19.51 -19.29 -24.26
N THR A 69 19.35 -20.06 -23.18
CA THR A 69 20.30 -21.10 -22.78
C THR A 69 19.79 -22.48 -23.19
N ASN A 70 20.63 -23.28 -23.83
CA ASN A 70 20.35 -24.69 -24.19
C ASN A 70 20.10 -25.62 -23.00
N LYS A 71 20.36 -25.15 -21.77
CA LYS A 71 20.01 -25.84 -20.53
C LYS A 71 18.56 -25.50 -20.19
N LYS A 72 17.64 -26.23 -20.82
CA LYS A 72 16.23 -26.25 -20.40
C LYS A 72 16.20 -26.59 -18.90
N PRO A 73 15.65 -25.73 -18.01
CA PRO A 73 15.30 -26.21 -16.68
C PRO A 73 14.38 -27.40 -16.91
N SER A 74 14.62 -28.51 -16.21
CA SER A 74 13.95 -29.80 -16.44
C SER A 74 12.45 -29.74 -16.10
N CYS A 75 11.69 -28.94 -16.82
CA CYS A 75 10.33 -29.26 -17.17
C CYS A 75 10.44 -30.12 -18.43
N SER A 76 10.25 -31.43 -18.23
CA SER A 76 10.21 -32.44 -19.29
C SER A 76 8.99 -32.20 -20.19
N ILE A 77 9.02 -31.13 -20.98
CA ILE A 77 8.15 -30.99 -22.14
C ILE A 77 8.88 -31.72 -23.26
N ASN A 78 8.60 -33.03 -23.32
CA ASN A 78 8.83 -33.86 -24.49
C ASN A 78 7.94 -33.30 -25.61
N THR A 79 8.53 -32.60 -26.58
CA THR A 79 7.83 -32.03 -27.73
C THR A 79 7.63 -33.05 -28.86
N SER A 80 7.45 -34.32 -28.50
CA SER A 80 6.99 -35.36 -29.42
C SER A 80 5.98 -36.20 -28.67
N ARG A 81 4.74 -35.73 -28.63
CA ARG A 81 3.62 -36.48 -28.04
C ARG A 81 2.49 -36.42 -29.03
N LYS A 82 1.89 -37.59 -29.27
CA LYS A 82 0.75 -37.76 -30.16
C LYS A 82 -0.38 -36.85 -29.66
N GLU A 83 -1.18 -36.32 -30.57
CA GLU A 83 -2.27 -35.38 -30.27
C GLU A 83 -3.21 -35.93 -29.18
N GLU A 84 -3.39 -37.26 -29.12
CA GLU A 84 -4.17 -37.98 -28.11
C GLU A 84 -3.60 -37.84 -26.67
N ASP A 85 -2.27 -37.78 -26.52
CA ASP A 85 -1.59 -37.55 -25.23
C ASP A 85 -1.69 -36.09 -24.79
N GLU A 86 -1.92 -35.16 -25.72
CA GLU A 86 -2.16 -33.76 -25.43
C GLU A 86 -3.58 -33.54 -24.93
N VAL A 87 -4.58 -34.09 -25.63
CA VAL A 87 -5.99 -34.04 -25.20
C VAL A 87 -6.17 -34.60 -23.79
N THR A 88 -5.54 -35.74 -23.49
CA THR A 88 -5.64 -36.37 -22.17
C THR A 88 -5.02 -35.50 -21.06
N ARG A 89 -3.90 -34.83 -21.33
CA ARG A 89 -3.27 -33.89 -20.38
C ARG A 89 -4.15 -32.69 -20.11
N ILE A 90 -4.78 -32.15 -21.15
CA ILE A 90 -5.69 -31.01 -21.05
C ILE A 90 -6.90 -31.39 -20.19
N ILE A 91 -7.56 -32.52 -20.48
CA ILE A 91 -8.71 -33.01 -19.68
C ILE A 91 -8.31 -33.17 -18.21
N LYS A 92 -7.16 -33.80 -17.96
CA LYS A 92 -6.67 -34.01 -16.59
C LYS A 92 -6.47 -32.69 -15.85
N GLN A 93 -5.83 -31.71 -16.49
CA GLN A 93 -5.65 -30.37 -15.93
C GLN A 93 -6.99 -29.73 -15.57
N TYR A 94 -7.95 -29.69 -16.50
CA TYR A 94 -9.28 -29.11 -16.25
C TYR A 94 -10.00 -29.79 -15.07
N THR A 95 -9.90 -31.12 -14.97
CA THR A 95 -10.53 -31.83 -13.84
C THR A 95 -9.86 -31.53 -12.51
N GLU A 96 -8.54 -31.40 -12.48
CA GLU A 96 -7.79 -31.04 -11.27
C GLU A 96 -8.09 -29.60 -10.84
N GLU A 97 -8.17 -28.66 -11.79
CA GLU A 97 -8.57 -27.27 -11.54
C GLU A 97 -9.99 -27.18 -10.97
N ALA A 98 -10.97 -27.88 -11.56
CA ALA A 98 -12.34 -27.91 -11.03
C ALA A 98 -12.46 -28.53 -9.63
N LEU A 99 -11.53 -29.41 -9.25
CA LEU A 99 -11.45 -29.96 -7.89
C LEU A 99 -10.78 -28.99 -6.93
N LEU A 100 -9.75 -28.26 -7.37
CA LEU A 100 -9.12 -27.20 -6.59
C LEU A 100 -10.12 -26.08 -6.29
N ASP A 101 -10.93 -25.67 -7.27
CA ASP A 101 -11.99 -24.66 -7.07
C ASP A 101 -13.03 -25.09 -6.04
N LYS A 102 -13.38 -26.38 -5.99
CA LYS A 102 -14.30 -26.92 -4.98
C LYS A 102 -13.68 -27.03 -3.59
N LYS A 103 -12.36 -27.28 -3.52
CA LYS A 103 -11.63 -27.53 -2.27
C LYS A 103 -11.14 -26.24 -1.62
N CYS A 104 -10.65 -25.32 -2.43
CA CYS A 104 -10.35 -23.97 -2.02
C CYS A 104 -11.69 -23.26 -1.82
N GLY A 105 -12.14 -23.11 -0.57
CA GLY A 105 -13.37 -22.40 -0.21
C GLY A 105 -13.38 -20.90 -0.52
N ILE A 106 -12.65 -20.48 -1.55
CA ILE A 106 -12.73 -19.18 -2.18
C ILE A 106 -13.86 -19.30 -3.21
N THR A 107 -15.09 -19.37 -2.72
CA THR A 107 -16.23 -18.98 -3.56
C THR A 107 -16.04 -17.49 -3.85
N LEU A 108 -15.60 -17.13 -5.05
CA LEU A 108 -15.90 -15.79 -5.54
C LEU A 108 -17.43 -15.67 -5.43
N PRO A 109 -17.96 -14.64 -4.75
CA PRO A 109 -19.40 -14.44 -4.69
C PRO A 109 -19.93 -14.47 -6.12
N GLU A 110 -20.84 -15.40 -6.38
CA GLU A 110 -21.74 -15.32 -7.53
C GLU A 110 -22.34 -13.91 -7.52
N GLU A 111 -22.45 -13.25 -8.68
CA GLU A 111 -22.76 -11.82 -8.85
C GLU A 111 -24.15 -11.39 -8.34
N GLU A 112 -24.74 -12.13 -7.40
CA GLU A 112 -25.99 -11.82 -6.75
C GLU A 112 -25.75 -11.44 -5.28
N GLN A 113 -26.00 -10.16 -5.00
CA GLN A 113 -26.26 -9.56 -3.68
C GLN A 113 -25.02 -9.13 -2.85
N ILE A 114 -24.35 -8.08 -3.32
CA ILE A 114 -23.62 -7.12 -2.46
C ILE A 114 -24.63 -6.19 -1.74
N SER A 115 -25.67 -6.75 -1.11
CA SER A 115 -26.66 -5.95 -0.36
C SER A 115 -26.38 -5.87 1.13
N ASP A 116 -25.56 -6.79 1.68
CA ASP A 116 -25.38 -6.93 3.13
C ASP A 116 -23.91 -6.87 3.59
N ILE A 117 -23.03 -6.23 2.82
CA ILE A 117 -21.79 -5.70 3.41
C ILE A 117 -22.19 -4.39 4.08
N PRO A 118 -22.12 -4.23 5.43
CA PRO A 118 -22.27 -2.92 6.03
C PRO A 118 -21.22 -2.01 5.38
N THR A 119 -21.70 -1.03 4.63
CA THR A 119 -20.90 -0.10 3.80
C THR A 119 -20.01 0.84 4.62
N ASN A 120 -19.80 0.53 5.90
CA ASN A 120 -19.14 1.36 6.90
C ASN A 120 -18.00 0.63 7.65
N ASP A 121 -17.65 -0.60 7.25
CA ASP A 121 -16.55 -1.39 7.87
C ASP A 121 -15.25 -1.38 7.03
N TYR A 122 -15.12 -0.48 6.05
CA TYR A 122 -13.82 -0.19 5.47
C TYR A 122 -13.13 0.85 6.34
N ASP A 123 -12.10 0.43 7.08
CA ASP A 123 -11.26 1.34 7.85
C ASP A 123 -10.57 2.30 6.86
N PRO A 124 -10.90 3.60 6.87
CA PRO A 124 -10.42 4.53 5.87
C PRO A 124 -8.99 4.93 6.20
N TRP A 125 -8.08 4.73 5.24
CA TRP A 125 -6.65 5.02 5.42
C TRP A 125 -6.27 6.38 4.86
N CYS A 126 -5.33 7.04 5.51
CA CYS A 126 -4.79 8.28 5.00
C CYS A 126 -3.99 8.04 3.72
N CYS A 127 -4.38 8.70 2.62
CA CYS A 127 -3.74 8.55 1.30
C CYS A 127 -2.25 8.95 1.24
N MET A 128 -1.72 9.57 2.31
CA MET A 128 -0.35 10.07 2.37
C MET A 128 0.57 9.27 3.30
N CYS A 129 0.05 8.45 4.21
CA CYS A 129 0.90 7.85 5.26
C CYS A 129 0.47 6.49 5.84
N ASP A 130 -0.45 5.75 5.22
CA ASP A 130 -0.91 4.41 5.65
C ASP A 130 -1.38 4.32 7.12
N GLU A 131 -1.64 5.46 7.76
CA GLU A 131 -2.24 5.57 9.09
C GLU A 131 -3.74 5.83 8.94
N ASP A 132 -4.51 5.54 9.97
CA ASP A 132 -5.96 5.71 9.97
C ASP A 132 -6.35 7.16 9.67
N ALA A 133 -7.35 7.33 8.80
CA ALA A 133 -7.89 8.64 8.47
C ALA A 133 -8.88 9.10 9.55
N ASN A 134 -8.85 10.39 9.84
CA ASN A 134 -9.82 11.02 10.75
C ASN A 134 -10.82 11.90 9.99
N MET A 135 -10.54 12.22 8.73
CA MET A 135 -11.39 13.07 7.92
C MET A 135 -11.35 12.69 6.44
N MET A 136 -12.46 12.90 5.75
CA MET A 136 -12.57 12.89 4.30
C MET A 136 -12.73 14.33 3.82
N CYS A 137 -11.99 14.72 2.79
CA CYS A 137 -12.10 16.04 2.16
C CYS A 137 -12.96 15.93 0.90
N GLN A 138 -14.11 16.60 0.85
CA GLN A 138 -15.07 16.46 -0.26
C GLN A 138 -14.52 16.95 -1.60
N GLU A 139 -13.68 17.98 -1.60
CA GLU A 139 -13.13 18.60 -2.81
C GLU A 139 -11.91 17.84 -3.34
N CYS A 140 -11.23 17.08 -2.47
CA CYS A 140 -10.14 16.20 -2.86
C CYS A 140 -10.60 14.76 -3.09
N ASP A 141 -11.82 14.43 -2.68
CA ASP A 141 -12.40 13.08 -2.69
C ASP A 141 -11.48 12.02 -2.04
N ASP A 142 -10.76 12.44 -0.98
CA ASP A 142 -9.66 11.69 -0.37
C ASP A 142 -9.72 11.71 1.17
N TYR A 143 -9.15 10.67 1.78
CA TYR A 143 -9.08 10.49 3.24
C TYR A 143 -7.72 10.91 3.81
N PHE A 144 -7.74 11.65 4.91
CA PHE A 144 -6.53 12.18 5.56
C PHE A 144 -6.53 11.96 7.07
N CYS A 145 -5.35 11.71 7.63
CA CYS A 145 -5.09 11.95 9.05
C CYS A 145 -4.89 13.45 9.30
N LYS A 146 -5.07 13.93 10.53
CA LYS A 146 -4.94 15.37 10.89
C LYS A 146 -3.59 15.97 10.47
N ARG A 147 -2.52 15.19 10.56
CA ARG A 147 -1.15 15.63 10.22
C ARG A 147 -1.01 15.84 8.72
N CYS A 148 -1.45 14.87 7.92
CA CYS A 148 -1.35 14.94 6.48
C CYS A 148 -2.28 16.02 5.91
N PHE A 149 -3.51 16.14 6.41
CA PHE A 149 -4.44 17.21 6.01
C PHE A 149 -3.83 18.61 6.21
N ASN A 150 -3.29 18.90 7.39
CA ASN A 150 -2.68 20.21 7.66
C ASN A 150 -1.40 20.49 6.87
N LYS A 151 -0.74 19.43 6.38
CA LYS A 151 0.48 19.54 5.56
C LYS A 151 0.15 19.73 4.09
N THR A 152 -0.88 19.07 3.59
CA THR A 152 -1.29 19.11 2.18
C THR A 152 -2.27 20.25 1.88
N HIS A 153 -3.02 20.72 2.87
CA HIS A 153 -3.98 21.81 2.72
C HIS A 153 -3.44 23.11 3.32
N ASN A 154 -3.31 24.14 2.49
CA ASN A 154 -2.94 25.48 2.92
C ASN A 154 -4.09 26.16 3.71
N LYS A 155 -3.86 27.38 4.23
CA LYS A 155 -4.86 28.08 5.06
C LYS A 155 -6.19 28.34 4.34
N ARG A 156 -6.15 28.55 3.02
CA ARG A 156 -7.33 28.84 2.21
C ARG A 156 -8.10 27.56 1.89
N GLU A 157 -7.39 26.51 1.47
CA GLU A 157 -7.98 25.18 1.23
C GLU A 157 -8.64 24.63 2.48
N ARG A 158 -8.03 24.79 3.67
CA ARG A 158 -8.66 24.37 4.93
C ARG A 158 -9.95 25.13 5.30
N ALA A 159 -10.22 26.27 4.66
CA ALA A 159 -11.42 27.06 4.88
C ALA A 159 -12.47 26.83 3.78
N GLU A 160 -12.03 26.60 2.55
CA GLU A 160 -12.89 26.38 1.38
C GLU A 160 -13.30 24.91 1.24
N HIS A 161 -12.41 23.98 1.59
CA HIS A 161 -12.67 22.56 1.51
C HIS A 161 -13.51 22.10 2.70
N ARG A 162 -14.56 21.34 2.42
CA ARG A 162 -15.40 20.73 3.43
C ARG A 162 -14.84 19.38 3.83
N THR A 163 -14.66 19.19 5.13
CA THR A 163 -14.23 17.90 5.69
C THR A 163 -15.35 17.22 6.46
N GLU A 164 -15.52 15.91 6.24
CA GLU A 164 -16.37 15.05 7.04
C GLU A 164 -15.52 14.22 8.01
N VAL A 165 -16.01 13.99 9.22
CA VAL A 165 -15.31 13.16 10.21
C VAL A 165 -15.49 11.70 9.85
N CYS A 166 -14.39 10.96 9.76
CA CYS A 166 -14.44 9.52 9.55
C CYS A 166 -14.34 8.77 10.87
N LYS A 167 -15.14 7.71 11.03
CA LYS A 167 -15.08 6.81 12.19
C LYS A 167 -14.11 5.68 11.88
N SER A 168 -12.81 5.91 12.06
CA SER A 168 -11.87 4.80 12.10
C SER A 168 -12.10 4.01 13.39
N THR A 169 -12.26 2.70 13.27
CA THR A 169 -12.51 1.77 14.37
C THR A 169 -11.20 1.05 14.67
N ARG A 170 -10.35 1.66 15.49
CA ARG A 170 -9.12 1.03 15.99
C ARG A 170 -9.16 0.82 17.49
#